data_AF-G7M2W5-F1
#
_entry.id   AF-G7M2W5-F1
#
_cell.length_a   1.000
_cell.length_b   1.000
_cell.length_c   1.000
_cell.angle_alpha   90.00
_cell.angle_beta   90.00
_cell.angle_gamma   90.00
#
_symmetry.space_group_name_H-M   'P 1'
#
loop_
_entity.id
_entity.type
_entity.pdbx_description
1 polymer ?
#
loop_
_entity_poly.entity_id
_entity_poly.type
_entity_poly.pdbx_seq_one_letter_code
_entity_poly.pdbx_strand_id
1 'polypeptide(L)'
;MIKQIVKVIIFTIAITYLALHFQWLEFYKGYSYSEENLLFSIIFLLAWLLFSFYWGMIQEKKYLRFISIYWGIGIIACLIICIFANTQSFLFPFYIWYGGPLYGFRYAILMLCGISIDRTILMLITLPLGIVSCFTGYWLGCCSVKKISMQLKKIILIGTILISSLFVYIYFN
;
A
#
# COMPACT_ATOMS: atom_id res chain seq x y z
N MET A 1 -8.99 -17.87 -8.47
CA MET A 1 -8.90 -16.58 -9.19
C MET A 1 -9.82 -15.51 -8.60
N ILE A 2 -11.15 -15.64 -8.73
CA ILE A 2 -12.12 -14.67 -8.18
C ILE A 2 -11.91 -14.46 -6.67
N LYS A 3 -11.68 -15.54 -5.92
CA LYS A 3 -11.44 -15.51 -4.47
C LYS A 3 -10.30 -14.59 -4.03
N GLN A 4 -9.25 -14.38 -4.84
CA GLN A 4 -8.12 -13.52 -4.49
C GLN A 4 -8.49 -12.04 -4.63
N ILE A 5 -9.10 -11.67 -5.76
CA ILE A 5 -9.52 -10.29 -6.03
C ILE A 5 -10.57 -9.86 -4.99
N VAL A 6 -11.50 -10.76 -4.65
CA VAL A 6 -12.49 -10.50 -3.59
C VAL A 6 -11.83 -10.16 -2.26
N LYS A 7 -10.76 -10.85 -1.86
CA LYS A 7 -10.00 -10.52 -0.63
C LYS A 7 -9.39 -9.12 -0.69
N VAL A 8 -8.83 -8.74 -1.84
CA VAL A 8 -8.23 -7.41 -2.04
C VAL A 8 -9.31 -6.31 -1.96
N ILE A 9 -10.47 -6.53 -2.57
CA ILE A 9 -11.61 -5.61 -2.52
C ILE A 9 -12.12 -5.46 -1.08
N ILE A 10 -12.36 -6.57 -0.37
CA ILE A 10 -12.84 -6.55 1.01
C ILE A 10 -11.84 -5.81 1.91
N PHE A 11 -10.55 -6.12 1.79
CA PHE A 11 -9.50 -5.41 2.52
C PHE A 11 -9.54 -3.90 2.24
N THR A 12 -9.61 -3.53 0.96
CA THR A 12 -9.65 -2.12 0.52
C THR A 12 -10.85 -1.39 1.14
N ILE A 13 -12.04 -1.99 1.08
CA ILE A 13 -13.24 -1.40 1.68
C ILE A 13 -13.09 -1.27 3.19
N ALA A 14 -12.64 -2.33 3.87
CA ALA A 14 -12.51 -2.34 5.32
C ALA A 14 -11.51 -1.29 5.82
N ILE A 15 -10.32 -1.23 5.22
CA ILE A 15 -9.26 -0.31 5.68
C ILE A 15 -9.58 1.15 5.36
N THR A 16 -10.21 1.42 4.20
CA THR A 16 -10.68 2.76 3.86
C THR A 16 -11.82 3.20 4.76
N TYR A 17 -12.79 2.32 5.03
CA TYR A 17 -13.90 2.62 5.94
C TYR A 17 -13.40 2.94 7.35
N LEU A 18 -12.47 2.14 7.89
CA LEU A 18 -11.87 2.38 9.20
C LEU A 18 -11.13 3.73 9.24
N ALA A 19 -10.29 4.01 8.25
CA ALA A 19 -9.57 5.29 8.18
C ALA A 19 -10.54 6.48 8.09
N LEU A 20 -11.60 6.35 7.29
CA LEU A 20 -12.65 7.36 7.19
C LEU A 20 -13.38 7.56 8.51
N HIS A 21 -13.72 6.51 9.24
CA HIS A 21 -14.40 6.62 10.53
C HIS A 21 -13.63 7.51 11.52
N PHE A 22 -12.30 7.37 11.57
CA PHE A 22 -11.44 8.14 12.47
C PHE A 22 -11.05 9.54 11.95
N GLN A 23 -11.32 9.84 10.68
CA GLN A 23 -10.90 11.11 10.06
C GLN A 23 -12.08 11.92 9.50
N TRP A 24 -13.31 11.40 9.61
CA TRP A 24 -14.50 11.98 8.98
C TRP A 24 -14.81 13.39 9.49
N LEU A 25 -14.72 13.59 10.80
CA LEU A 25 -15.08 14.85 11.43
C LEU A 25 -14.16 15.97 10.94
N GLU A 26 -12.86 15.73 10.88
CA GLU A 26 -11.84 16.69 10.49
C GLU A 26 -11.84 16.91 8.97
N PHE A 27 -12.04 15.84 8.20
CA PHE A 27 -12.09 15.91 6.74
C PHE A 27 -13.32 16.66 6.21
N TYR A 28 -14.50 16.38 6.79
CA TYR A 28 -15.78 16.93 6.30
C TYR A 28 -16.17 18.23 7.00
N LYS A 29 -16.08 18.29 8.34
CA LYS A 29 -16.53 19.46 9.11
C LYS A 29 -15.44 20.52 9.29
N GLY A 30 -14.20 20.24 8.88
CA GLY A 30 -13.10 21.19 8.89
C GLY A 30 -12.55 21.50 10.28
N TYR A 31 -12.68 20.57 11.24
CA TYR A 31 -12.01 20.69 12.54
C TYR A 31 -10.48 20.74 12.37
N SER A 32 -9.80 21.26 13.39
CA SER A 32 -8.34 21.36 13.44
C SER A 32 -7.67 19.99 13.29
N TYR A 33 -6.72 19.89 12.37
CA TYR A 33 -5.89 18.71 12.17
C TYR A 33 -4.99 18.48 13.41
N SER A 34 -4.87 17.21 13.81
CA SER A 34 -4.12 16.77 15.00
C SER A 34 -3.04 15.73 14.66
N GLU A 35 -2.15 15.49 15.62
CA GLU A 35 -1.16 14.40 15.58
C GLU A 35 -1.83 13.03 15.44
N GLU A 36 -3.00 12.85 16.06
CA GLU A 36 -3.78 11.61 15.98
C GLU A 36 -4.24 11.33 14.55
N ASN A 37 -4.67 12.36 13.81
CA ASN A 37 -5.06 12.18 12.41
C ASN A 37 -3.87 11.75 11.56
N LEU A 38 -2.67 12.32 11.79
CA LEU A 38 -1.46 11.89 11.11
C LEU A 38 -1.14 10.42 11.41
N LEU A 39 -1.25 10.00 12.67
CA LEU A 39 -1.04 8.62 13.08
C LEU A 39 -1.99 7.66 12.33
N PHE A 40 -3.28 8.00 12.20
CA PHE A 40 -4.23 7.17 11.45
C PHE A 40 -3.87 7.06 9.96
N SER A 41 -3.43 8.15 9.31
CA SER A 41 -2.97 8.09 7.92
C SER A 41 -1.71 7.25 7.74
N ILE A 42 -0.78 7.29 8.70
CA ILE A 42 0.40 6.42 8.73
C ILE A 42 -0.01 4.96 8.89
N ILE A 43 -0.90 4.64 9.84
CA ILE A 43 -1.41 3.29 10.05
C ILE A 43 -2.10 2.76 8.79
N PHE A 44 -2.89 3.59 8.11
CA PHE A 44 -3.54 3.24 6.85
C PHE A 44 -2.51 2.88 5.76
N LEU A 45 -1.46 3.69 5.58
CA LEU A 45 -0.39 3.38 4.62
C LEU A 45 0.42 2.13 5.02
N LEU A 46 0.66 1.91 6.31
CA LEU A 46 1.34 0.71 6.83
C LEU A 46 0.50 -0.55 6.60
N ALA A 47 -0.82 -0.49 6.78
CA ALA A 47 -1.71 -1.59 6.49
C ALA A 47 -1.64 -1.97 5.01
N TRP A 48 -1.64 -0.98 4.10
CA TRP A 48 -1.41 -1.21 2.68
C TRP A 48 -0.05 -1.85 2.42
N LEU A 49 1.02 -1.34 3.00
CA LEU A 49 2.38 -1.87 2.85
C LEU A 49 2.45 -3.36 3.25
N LEU A 50 1.92 -3.71 4.42
CA LEU A 50 1.93 -5.08 4.94
C LEU A 50 1.06 -6.00 4.09
N PHE A 51 -0.09 -5.52 3.65
CA PHE A 51 -0.95 -6.29 2.76
C PHE A 51 -0.28 -6.54 1.40
N SER A 52 0.37 -5.52 0.82
CA SER A 52 1.16 -5.67 -0.39
C SER A 52 2.33 -6.62 -0.21
N PHE A 53 3.01 -6.57 0.95
CA PHE A 53 4.07 -7.50 1.31
C PHE A 53 3.59 -8.95 1.26
N TYR A 54 2.44 -9.25 1.86
CA TYR A 54 1.83 -10.56 1.76
C TYR A 54 1.59 -11.00 0.31
N TRP A 55 1.02 -10.13 -0.54
CA TRP A 55 0.80 -10.45 -1.96
C TRP A 55 2.10 -10.61 -2.75
N GLY A 56 3.16 -9.89 -2.36
CA GLY A 56 4.51 -10.04 -2.88
C GLY A 56 5.12 -11.39 -2.54
N MET A 57 4.89 -11.92 -1.33
CA MET A 57 5.37 -13.24 -0.94
C MET A 57 4.74 -14.36 -1.78
N ILE A 58 3.50 -14.20 -2.21
CA ILE A 58 2.84 -15.16 -3.11
C ILE A 58 2.96 -14.79 -4.60
N GLN A 59 3.71 -13.72 -4.91
CA GLN A 59 4.02 -13.25 -6.27
C GLN A 59 2.78 -13.08 -7.18
N GLU A 60 1.66 -12.62 -6.63
CA GLU A 60 0.41 -12.48 -7.39
C GLU A 60 0.42 -11.21 -8.26
N LYS A 61 0.72 -11.36 -9.55
CA LYS A 61 0.79 -10.23 -10.49
C LYS A 61 -0.54 -9.48 -10.67
N LYS A 62 -1.69 -10.14 -10.47
CA LYS A 62 -3.00 -9.48 -10.59
C LYS A 62 -3.22 -8.43 -9.51
N TYR A 63 -2.58 -8.61 -8.34
CA TYR A 63 -2.58 -7.61 -7.27
C TYR A 63 -1.97 -6.29 -7.73
N LEU A 64 -0.82 -6.34 -8.42
CA LEU A 64 -0.17 -5.14 -8.97
C LEU A 64 -1.10 -4.37 -9.92
N ARG A 65 -1.79 -5.09 -10.82
CA ARG A 65 -2.77 -4.47 -11.71
C ARG A 65 -3.91 -3.80 -10.94
N PHE A 66 -4.40 -4.45 -9.88
CA PHE A 66 -5.44 -3.87 -9.03
C PHE A 66 -4.96 -2.57 -8.36
N ILE A 67 -3.80 -2.56 -7.69
CA ILE A 67 -3.32 -1.36 -6.99
C ILE A 67 -3.02 -0.20 -7.96
N SER A 68 -2.49 -0.49 -9.15
CA SER A 68 -2.24 0.53 -10.17
C SER A 68 -3.54 1.17 -10.65
N ILE A 69 -4.59 0.38 -10.87
CA ILE A 69 -5.91 0.89 -11.25
C ILE A 69 -6.53 1.66 -10.09
N TYR A 70 -6.52 1.09 -8.89
CA TYR A 70 -7.10 1.70 -7.68
C TYR A 70 -6.53 3.10 -7.42
N TRP A 71 -5.21 3.19 -7.22
CA TRP A 71 -4.59 4.49 -6.97
C TRP A 71 -4.61 5.41 -8.20
N GLY A 72 -4.53 4.84 -9.41
CA GLY A 72 -4.65 5.58 -10.66
C GLY A 72 -5.99 6.30 -10.79
N ILE A 73 -7.10 5.64 -10.45
CA ILE A 73 -8.43 6.26 -10.40
C ILE A 73 -8.44 7.45 -9.43
N GLY A 74 -7.84 7.30 -8.24
CA GLY A 74 -7.73 8.39 -7.27
C GLY A 74 -6.96 9.59 -7.81
N ILE A 75 -5.82 9.37 -8.46
CA ILE A 75 -5.00 10.43 -9.06
C ILE A 75 -5.76 11.13 -10.20
N ILE A 76 -6.36 10.36 -11.12
CA ILE A 76 -7.14 10.92 -12.23
C ILE A 76 -8.31 11.74 -11.70
N ALA A 77 -9.05 11.22 -10.72
CA ALA A 77 -10.15 11.96 -10.08
C ALA A 77 -9.65 13.28 -9.47
N CYS A 78 -8.51 13.26 -8.78
CA CYS A 78 -7.90 14.45 -8.22
C CYS A 78 -7.52 15.47 -9.31
N LEU A 79 -6.92 15.04 -10.41
CA LEU A 79 -6.56 15.90 -11.54
C LEU A 79 -7.80 16.53 -12.19
N ILE A 80 -8.87 15.76 -12.37
CA ILE A 80 -10.13 16.28 -12.93
C ILE A 80 -10.73 17.34 -12.00
N ILE A 81 -10.73 17.11 -10.67
CA ILE A 81 -11.20 18.10 -9.70
C ILE A 81 -10.36 19.39 -9.76
N CYS A 82 -9.03 19.27 -9.87
CA CYS A 82 -8.13 20.42 -9.98
C CYS A 82 -8.43 21.26 -11.24
N ILE A 83 -8.71 20.61 -12.37
CA ILE A 83 -8.93 21.30 -13.66
C ILE A 83 -10.35 21.87 -13.73
N PHE A 84 -11.35 21.12 -13.27
CA PHE A 84 -12.77 21.45 -13.39
C PHE A 84 -13.38 21.71 -12.02
N ALA A 85 -13.09 22.88 -11.44
CA ALA A 85 -13.57 23.28 -10.11
C ALA A 85 -15.09 23.13 -9.91
N ASN A 86 -15.90 23.24 -10.98
CA ASN A 86 -17.36 23.07 -10.94
C ASN A 86 -17.83 21.61 -10.89
N THR A 87 -16.95 20.61 -11.01
CA THR A 87 -17.30 19.17 -11.01
C THR A 87 -17.18 18.51 -9.63
N GLN A 88 -16.89 19.31 -8.59
CA GLN A 88 -16.64 18.83 -7.23
C GLN A 88 -17.78 17.96 -6.68
N SER A 89 -19.05 18.25 -7.03
CA SER A 89 -20.20 17.47 -6.56
C SER A 89 -20.25 16.05 -7.11
N PHE A 90 -19.90 15.85 -8.38
CA PHE A 90 -19.91 14.53 -9.02
C PHE A 90 -18.75 13.64 -8.54
N LEU A 91 -17.57 14.23 -8.35
CA LEU A 91 -16.36 13.50 -7.92
C LEU A 91 -16.21 13.43 -6.40
N PHE A 92 -17.18 13.95 -5.65
CA PHE A 92 -17.18 13.98 -4.20
C PHE A 92 -16.99 12.59 -3.54
N PRO A 93 -17.58 11.49 -4.04
CA PRO A 93 -17.33 10.16 -3.47
C PRO A 93 -15.87 9.72 -3.59
N PHE A 94 -15.21 10.03 -4.73
CA PHE A 94 -13.79 9.73 -4.91
C PHE A 94 -12.92 10.60 -4.01
N TYR A 95 -13.32 11.85 -3.81
CA TYR A 95 -12.66 12.76 -2.91
C TYR A 95 -12.61 12.24 -1.47
N ILE A 96 -13.74 11.76 -0.97
CA ILE A 96 -13.81 11.10 0.34
C ILE A 96 -12.96 9.83 0.33
N TRP A 97 -13.20 8.95 -0.64
CA TRP A 97 -12.61 7.61 -0.65
C TRP A 97 -11.08 7.61 -0.66
N TYR A 98 -10.49 8.52 -1.43
CA TYR A 98 -9.05 8.60 -1.63
C TYR A 98 -8.38 9.66 -0.76
N GLY A 99 -9.06 10.77 -0.48
CA GLY A 99 -8.50 11.89 0.28
C GLY A 99 -8.68 11.75 1.78
N GLY A 100 -9.82 11.21 2.22
CA GLY A 100 -10.15 11.05 3.63
C GLY A 100 -9.05 10.30 4.41
N PRO A 101 -8.70 9.06 4.03
CA PRO A 101 -7.69 8.25 4.73
C PRO A 101 -6.29 8.88 4.85
N LEU A 102 -5.97 9.85 3.97
CA LEU A 102 -4.67 10.50 3.91
C LEU A 102 -4.71 11.93 4.46
N TYR A 103 -5.85 12.34 5.03
CA TYR A 103 -6.05 13.72 5.48
C TYR A 103 -5.09 14.14 6.61
N GLY A 104 -4.65 13.19 7.44
CA GLY A 104 -3.70 13.43 8.52
C GLY A 104 -2.37 14.05 8.07
N PHE A 105 -1.96 13.85 6.81
CA PHE A 105 -0.74 14.48 6.27
C PHE A 105 -0.83 16.01 6.17
N ARG A 106 -2.04 16.59 6.23
CA ARG A 106 -2.22 18.04 6.34
C ARG A 106 -1.58 18.61 7.60
N TYR A 107 -1.65 17.86 8.71
CA TYR A 107 -0.99 18.23 9.96
C TYR A 107 0.54 18.30 9.76
N ALA A 108 1.13 17.26 9.18
CA ALA A 108 2.57 17.19 8.93
C ALA A 108 3.06 18.35 8.03
N ILE A 109 2.34 18.64 6.95
CA ILE A 109 2.71 19.71 6.02
C ILE A 109 2.60 21.09 6.69
N LEU A 110 1.54 21.32 7.47
CA LEU A 110 1.40 22.57 8.20
C LEU A 110 2.52 22.75 9.24
N MET A 111 2.82 21.71 10.02
CA MET A 111 3.84 21.80 11.07
C MET A 111 5.27 21.90 10.53
N LEU A 112 5.59 21.15 9.47
CA LEU A 112 6.94 21.12 8.90
C LEU A 112 7.23 22.30 7.97
N CYS A 113 6.24 22.73 7.20
CA CYS A 113 6.43 23.75 6.17
C CYS A 113 5.80 25.11 6.53
N GLY A 114 4.91 25.17 7.53
CA GLY A 114 4.17 26.39 7.85
C GLY A 114 3.12 26.77 6.80
N ILE A 115 2.77 25.85 5.88
CA ILE A 115 1.89 26.13 4.74
C ILE A 115 0.55 25.44 4.95
N SER A 116 -0.53 26.23 4.93
CA SER A 116 -1.89 25.69 4.81
C SER A 116 -2.19 25.38 3.35
N ILE A 117 -2.25 24.09 3.03
CA ILE A 117 -2.64 23.61 1.70
C ILE A 117 -4.13 23.30 1.63
N ASP A 118 -4.71 23.49 0.44
CA ASP A 118 -6.06 23.01 0.14
C ASP A 118 -6.10 21.48 0.13
N ARG A 119 -7.28 20.92 0.43
CA ARG A 119 -7.52 19.48 0.46
C ARG A 119 -7.24 18.79 -0.89
N THR A 120 -7.49 19.48 -2.01
CA THR A 120 -7.23 18.92 -3.35
C THR A 120 -5.73 18.81 -3.64
N ILE A 121 -4.96 19.83 -3.24
CA ILE A 121 -3.49 19.82 -3.34
C ILE A 121 -2.91 18.74 -2.43
N LEU A 122 -3.45 18.61 -1.21
CA LEU A 122 -3.07 17.55 -0.28
C LEU A 122 -3.22 16.17 -0.94
N MET A 123 -4.38 15.87 -1.53
CA MET A 123 -4.62 14.61 -2.22
C MET A 123 -3.60 14.36 -3.34
N LEU A 124 -3.30 15.37 -4.16
CA LEU A 124 -2.33 15.24 -5.24
C LEU A 124 -0.94 14.83 -4.72
N ILE A 125 -0.54 15.37 -3.56
CA ILE A 125 0.75 15.08 -2.91
C ILE A 125 0.72 13.70 -2.24
N THR A 126 -0.38 13.34 -1.58
CA THR A 126 -0.43 12.14 -0.72
C THR A 126 -0.79 10.86 -1.46
N LEU A 127 -1.56 10.92 -2.56
CA LEU A 127 -1.94 9.72 -3.33
C LEU A 127 -0.74 8.93 -3.88
N PRO A 128 0.33 9.57 -4.39
CA PRO A 128 1.56 8.87 -4.73
C PRO A 128 2.16 8.06 -3.58
N LEU A 129 1.98 8.49 -2.31
CA LEU A 129 2.46 7.72 -1.15
C LEU A 129 1.75 6.37 -1.02
N GLY A 130 0.46 6.29 -1.39
CA GLY A 130 -0.28 5.04 -1.44
C GLY A 130 0.32 4.06 -2.46
N ILE A 131 0.66 4.55 -3.65
CA ILE A 131 1.36 3.77 -4.69
C ILE A 131 2.72 3.30 -4.16
N VAL A 132 3.56 4.24 -3.70
CA VAL A 132 4.91 3.92 -3.21
C VAL A 132 4.86 2.90 -2.08
N SER A 133 3.94 3.06 -1.14
CA SER A 133 3.72 2.10 -0.05
C SER A 133 3.40 0.70 -0.58
N CYS A 134 2.44 0.60 -1.51
CA CYS A 134 2.03 -0.69 -2.04
C CYS A 134 3.12 -1.37 -2.87
N PHE A 135 3.79 -0.63 -3.74
CA PHE A 135 4.86 -1.16 -4.59
C PHE A 135 6.07 -1.58 -3.76
N THR A 136 6.45 -0.78 -2.76
CA THR A 136 7.52 -1.12 -1.80
C THR A 136 7.18 -2.40 -1.06
N GLY A 137 5.98 -2.50 -0.48
CA GLY A 137 5.53 -3.70 0.23
C GLY A 137 5.61 -4.94 -0.67
N TYR A 138 5.01 -4.89 -1.87
CA TYR A 138 5.03 -6.00 -2.82
C TYR A 138 6.46 -6.41 -3.21
N TRP A 139 7.33 -5.44 -3.50
CA TRP A 139 8.73 -5.70 -3.85
C TRP A 139 9.50 -6.38 -2.71
N LEU A 140 9.35 -5.90 -1.48
CA LEU A 140 9.95 -6.52 -0.29
C LEU A 140 9.48 -7.97 -0.10
N GLY A 141 8.18 -8.24 -0.33
CA GLY A 141 7.62 -9.58 -0.30
C GLY A 141 8.28 -10.52 -1.34
N CYS A 142 8.45 -10.03 -2.57
CA CYS A 142 9.11 -10.79 -3.64
C CYS A 142 10.59 -11.09 -3.32
N CYS A 143 11.31 -10.11 -2.79
CA CYS A 143 12.71 -10.26 -2.38
C CYS A 143 12.88 -11.32 -1.28
N SER A 144 11.95 -11.37 -0.33
CA SER A 144 11.96 -12.35 0.77
C SER A 144 11.87 -13.79 0.26
N VAL A 145 11.00 -14.05 -0.73
CA VAL A 145 10.85 -15.38 -1.34
C VAL A 145 12.10 -15.81 -2.11
N LYS A 146 12.71 -14.88 -2.87
CA LYS A 146 13.95 -15.16 -3.62
C LYS A 146 15.07 -15.56 -2.66
N LYS A 147 15.21 -14.86 -1.53
CA LYS A 147 16.23 -15.17 -0.51
C LYS A 147 16.03 -16.56 0.08
N ILE A 148 14.79 -16.92 0.43
CA ILE A 148 14.45 -18.25 0.96
C ILE A 148 14.73 -19.35 -0.08
N SER A 149 14.34 -19.13 -1.35
CA SER A 149 14.58 -20.09 -2.43
C SER A 149 16.07 -20.32 -2.67
N MET A 150 16.90 -19.27 -2.63
CA MET A 150 18.36 -19.40 -2.76
C MET A 150 18.98 -20.17 -1.59
N GLN A 151 18.56 -19.89 -0.36
CA GLN A 151 19.04 -20.63 0.82
C GLN A 151 18.67 -22.12 0.75
N LEU A 152 17.43 -22.44 0.34
CA LEU A 152 16.99 -23.83 0.19
C LEU A 152 17.79 -24.58 -0.89
N LYS A 153 18.03 -23.94 -2.05
CA LYS A 153 18.87 -24.53 -3.10
C LYS A 153 20.30 -24.82 -2.62
N LYS A 154 20.87 -23.91 -1.81
CA LYS A 154 22.21 -24.10 -1.21
C LYS A 154 22.23 -25.30 -0.25
N ILE A 155 21.20 -25.45 0.58
CA ILE A 155 21.08 -26.58 1.51
C ILE A 155 20.95 -27.90 0.75
N ILE A 156 20.09 -27.95 -0.28
CA ILE A 156 19.92 -29.15 -1.12
C ILE A 156 21.25 -29.51 -1.79
N LEU A 157 21.96 -28.55 -2.38
CA LEU A 157 23.25 -28.79 -3.03
C LEU A 157 24.30 -29.37 -2.06
N ILE A 158 24.40 -28.80 -0.85
CA ILE A 158 25.31 -29.30 0.20
C ILE A 158 24.91 -30.73 0.60
N GLY A 159 23.62 -31.00 0.79
CA GLY A 159 23.11 -32.34 1.07
C GLY A 159 23.46 -33.36 -0.01
N THR A 160 23.29 -33.00 -1.29
CA THR A 160 23.64 -33.88 -2.42
C THR A 160 25.14 -34.19 -2.48
N ILE A 161 26.00 -33.20 -2.20
CA ILE A 161 27.46 -33.37 -2.15
C ILE A 161 27.87 -34.29 -0.99
N LEU A 162 27.24 -34.15 0.18
CA LEU A 162 27.52 -35.00 1.34
C LEU A 162 27.07 -36.46 1.12
N ILE A 163 25.91 -36.66 0.48
CA ILE A 163 25.43 -38.00 0.15
C ILE A 163 26.35 -38.66 -0.89
N SER A 164 26.77 -37.92 -1.91
CA SER A 164 27.67 -38.49 -2.94
C SER A 164 29.06 -38.80 -2.39
N SER A 165 29.61 -37.97 -1.50
CA SER A 165 30.91 -38.26 -0.87
C SER A 165 30.86 -39.46 0.08
N LEU A 166 29.77 -39.64 0.83
CA LEU A 166 29.56 -40.81 1.67
C LEU A 166 29.47 -42.10 0.85
N PHE A 167 28.76 -42.06 -0.29
CA PHE A 167 28.63 -43.22 -1.17
C PHE A 167 29.99 -43.66 -1.74
N VAL A 168 30.82 -42.70 -2.15
CA VAL A 168 32.21 -42.97 -2.59
C VAL A 168 33.01 -43.58 -1.43
N TYR A 169 32.92 -43.02 -0.22
CA TYR A 169 33.65 -43.54 0.92
C TYR A 169 33.30 -45.00 1.27
N ILE A 170 32.02 -45.37 1.19
CA ILE A 170 31.54 -46.74 1.46
C ILE A 170 31.94 -47.71 0.35
N TYR A 171 31.98 -47.28 -0.91
CA TYR A 171 32.28 -48.19 -2.02
C TYR A 171 33.77 -48.55 -2.13
N PHE A 172 34.64 -47.67 -1.63
CA PHE A 172 36.10 -47.82 -1.77
C PHE A 172 36.82 -48.25 -0.49
N ASN A 173 36.12 -48.46 0.63
CA ASN A 173 36.66 -49.06 1.86
C ASN A 173 35.90 -50.33 2.22
#